data_AF-A0A1S0UK35-F1
#
_entry.id   AF-A0A1S0UK35-F1
#
_cell.length_a   1.000
_cell.length_b   1.000
_cell.length_c   1.000
_cell.angle_alpha   90.00
_cell.angle_beta   90.00
_cell.angle_gamma   90.00
#
_symmetry.space_group_name_H-M   'P 1'
#
loop_
_entity.id
_entity.type
_entity.pdbx_description
1 polymer ?
#
loop_
_entity_poly.entity_id
_entity_poly.type
_entity_poly.pdbx_seq_one_letter_code
_entity_poly.pdbx_strand_id
1 'polypeptide(L)'
;MAMKSVSSSVVAEEAKNDMSFVFAPFEVKLARKFTARITEKLADDIYLMRDTEQLSILYQYMVRPIKRLSPSMYLANAPGVACIARVARPFNLPRASRCRLYRALASQFNTEDGTCSAFLVDYGQHVVCDSFAIYDLCGQPSDVLKMPVAAFKFGIKEQNRNLQNLEVEKEYVVCIATFAVDGIYWGKIVEEAQPSATQKTCAAAANMEDIYCDYVKVKGTNMVVPSIEQSIQISKEKLREKNERLQVERKLFEMKK
;
A
#
# COMPACT_ATOMS: atom_id res chain seq x y z
N MET A 1 13.02 7.24 -34.76
CA MET A 1 11.59 6.98 -34.54
C MET A 1 11.25 7.34 -33.11
N ALA A 2 10.38 8.33 -32.89
CA ALA A 2 9.96 8.73 -31.55
C ALA A 2 9.01 7.68 -30.95
N MET A 3 9.40 7.05 -29.84
CA MET A 3 8.55 6.10 -29.13
C MET A 3 7.51 6.87 -28.33
N LYS A 4 6.21 6.67 -28.64
CA LYS A 4 5.10 7.29 -27.92
C LYS A 4 4.92 6.63 -26.55
N SER A 5 5.05 7.40 -25.48
CA SER A 5 4.57 7.02 -24.13
C SER A 5 3.05 7.14 -24.09
N VAL A 6 2.40 6.27 -23.31
CA VAL A 6 0.94 6.27 -23.12
C VAL A 6 0.63 6.20 -21.63
N SER A 7 -0.31 7.03 -21.17
CA SER A 7 -0.75 7.14 -19.77
C SER A 7 -2.27 6.97 -19.66
N SER A 8 -2.76 6.50 -18.50
CA SER A 8 -4.19 6.17 -18.24
C SER A 8 -4.73 6.85 -16.99
N SER A 9 -5.70 7.75 -17.09
CA SER A 9 -6.27 8.47 -15.93
C SER A 9 -7.04 7.61 -14.92
N VAL A 10 -7.25 6.31 -15.17
CA VAL A 10 -8.34 5.54 -14.52
C VAL A 10 -7.99 4.94 -13.13
N VAL A 11 -6.75 5.08 -12.64
CA VAL A 11 -6.41 4.72 -11.24
C VAL A 11 -6.65 5.88 -10.27
N ALA A 12 -6.96 7.07 -10.79
CA ALA A 12 -7.45 8.19 -10.00
C ALA A 12 -8.90 8.43 -10.40
N GLU A 13 -9.86 8.10 -9.53
CA GLU A 13 -11.24 8.55 -9.71
C GLU A 13 -11.24 10.07 -9.94
N GLU A 14 -11.76 10.49 -11.09
CA GLU A 14 -11.85 11.89 -11.46
C GLU A 14 -12.81 12.63 -10.52
N ALA A 15 -12.24 13.45 -9.65
CA ALA A 15 -12.88 14.64 -9.15
C ALA A 15 -11.96 15.82 -9.46
N LYS A 16 -12.31 16.63 -10.46
CA LYS A 16 -11.72 17.95 -10.69
C LYS A 16 -12.08 18.85 -9.51
N ASN A 17 -11.29 18.76 -8.44
CA ASN A 17 -11.14 19.82 -7.45
C ASN A 17 -9.74 20.41 -7.66
N ASP A 18 -9.69 21.68 -8.09
CA ASP A 18 -8.50 22.42 -8.54
C ASP A 18 -7.45 22.67 -7.43
N MET A 19 -7.57 22.00 -6.29
CA MET A 19 -6.79 22.21 -5.06
C MET A 19 -6.20 20.91 -4.45
N SER A 20 -6.56 19.73 -4.94
CA SER A 20 -6.04 18.47 -4.41
C SER A 20 -4.95 17.90 -5.31
N PHE A 21 -3.74 17.72 -4.77
CA PHE A 21 -2.67 17.00 -5.44
C PHE A 21 -3.11 15.57 -5.82
N VAL A 22 -2.76 15.13 -7.04
CA VAL A 22 -3.07 13.80 -7.56
C VAL A 22 -1.79 13.14 -8.05
N PHE A 23 -1.60 11.86 -7.73
CA PHE A 23 -0.48 11.09 -8.27
C PHE A 23 -0.67 10.84 -9.76
N ALA A 24 0.40 11.02 -10.53
CA ALA A 24 0.36 10.78 -11.96
C ALA A 24 -0.03 9.32 -12.25
N PRO A 25 -0.88 9.07 -13.26
CA PRO A 25 -1.27 7.72 -13.64
C PRO A 25 -0.08 6.87 -14.13
N PHE A 26 -0.24 5.55 -14.17
CA PHE A 26 0.79 4.65 -14.67
C PHE A 26 1.20 5.02 -16.10
N GLU A 27 2.50 4.98 -16.36
CA GLU A 27 3.08 5.31 -17.66
C GLU A 27 4.01 4.20 -18.12
N VAL A 28 3.89 3.80 -19.38
CA VAL A 28 4.73 2.76 -19.95
C VAL A 28 5.05 3.04 -21.41
N LYS A 29 6.22 2.55 -21.83
CA LYS A 29 6.58 2.49 -23.25
C LYS A 29 6.06 1.18 -23.82
N LEU A 30 5.25 1.26 -24.87
CA LEU A 30 4.73 0.08 -25.56
C LEU A 30 5.87 -0.82 -26.06
N ALA A 31 5.59 -2.12 -26.13
CA ALA A 31 6.52 -3.20 -26.50
C ALA A 31 7.75 -3.37 -25.58
N ARG A 32 7.87 -2.59 -24.49
CA ARG A 32 8.87 -2.85 -23.45
C ARG A 32 8.45 -4.04 -22.61
N LYS A 33 9.40 -4.93 -22.32
CA LYS A 33 9.26 -6.00 -21.31
C LYS A 33 9.65 -5.46 -19.94
N PHE A 34 8.87 -5.79 -18.92
CA PHE A 34 9.18 -5.46 -17.53
C PHE A 34 8.51 -6.47 -16.58
N THR A 35 8.98 -6.50 -15.34
CA THR A 35 8.46 -7.40 -14.32
C THR A 35 7.29 -6.74 -13.60
N ALA A 36 6.15 -7.40 -13.59
CA ALA A 36 4.97 -6.96 -12.87
C ALA A 36 4.48 -8.07 -11.94
N ARG A 37 3.95 -7.67 -10.79
CA ARG A 37 3.35 -8.59 -9.81
C ARG A 37 1.85 -8.44 -9.80
N ILE A 38 1.13 -9.55 -9.68
CA ILE A 38 -0.33 -9.52 -9.59
C ILE A 38 -0.75 -9.10 -8.19
N THR A 39 -1.65 -8.13 -8.14
CA THR A 39 -2.34 -7.73 -6.91
C THR A 39 -3.64 -8.52 -6.74
N GLU A 40 -4.47 -8.59 -7.78
CA GLU A 40 -5.75 -9.30 -7.75
C GLU A 40 -6.22 -9.63 -9.18
N LYS A 41 -7.09 -10.64 -9.30
CA LYS A 41 -7.80 -10.96 -10.54
C LYS A 41 -9.11 -10.16 -10.55
N LEU A 42 -9.33 -9.37 -11.59
CA LEU A 42 -10.53 -8.51 -11.74
C LEU A 42 -11.62 -9.20 -12.58
N ALA A 43 -11.22 -9.87 -13.66
CA ALA A 43 -12.06 -10.67 -14.54
C ALA A 43 -11.22 -11.80 -15.16
N ASP A 44 -11.79 -12.63 -16.05
CA ASP A 44 -11.11 -13.81 -16.60
C ASP A 44 -9.72 -13.50 -17.18
N ASP A 45 -9.63 -12.47 -18.02
CA ASP A 45 -8.40 -12.06 -18.67
C ASP A 45 -7.87 -10.71 -18.18
N ILE A 46 -8.47 -10.14 -17.12
CA ILE A 46 -8.13 -8.81 -16.60
C ILE A 46 -7.60 -8.94 -15.17
N TYR A 47 -6.39 -8.43 -14.97
CA TYR A 47 -5.67 -8.48 -13.71
C TYR A 47 -5.27 -7.08 -13.27
N LEU A 48 -5.32 -6.81 -11.97
CA LEU A 48 -4.63 -5.66 -11.41
C LEU A 48 -3.19 -6.06 -11.13
N MET A 49 -2.25 -5.35 -11.75
CA MET A 49 -0.82 -5.61 -11.62
C MET A 49 -0.09 -4.37 -11.13
N ARG A 50 1.15 -4.55 -10.68
CA ARG A 50 2.04 -3.45 -10.30
C ARG A 50 3.45 -3.69 -10.79
N ASP A 51 4.08 -2.65 -11.32
CA ASP A 51 5.50 -2.68 -11.76
C ASP A 51 6.41 -2.79 -10.52
N THR A 52 7.19 -3.89 -10.46
CA THR A 52 8.04 -4.17 -9.29
C THR A 52 9.34 -3.39 -9.31
N GLU A 53 9.86 -3.05 -10.48
CA GLU A 53 11.06 -2.22 -10.64
C GLU A 53 10.76 -0.79 -10.19
N GLN A 54 9.63 -0.23 -10.65
CA GLN A 54 9.18 1.10 -10.26
C GLN A 54 8.93 1.19 -8.75
N LEU A 55 8.26 0.20 -8.15
CA LEU A 55 8.07 0.14 -6.70
C LEU A 55 9.41 0.08 -5.93
N SER A 56 10.39 -0.68 -6.42
CA SER A 56 11.72 -0.76 -5.80
C SER A 56 12.38 0.62 -5.77
N ILE A 57 12.32 1.36 -6.89
CA ILE A 57 12.86 2.72 -6.98
C ILE A 57 12.09 3.67 -6.06
N LEU A 58 10.75 3.63 -6.05
CA LEU A 58 9.92 4.44 -5.16
C LEU A 58 10.36 4.31 -3.69
N TYR A 59 10.56 3.08 -3.23
CA TYR A 59 10.94 2.80 -1.84
C TYR A 59 12.38 3.17 -1.50
N GLN A 60 13.26 3.37 -2.48
CA GLN A 60 14.60 3.92 -2.24
C GLN A 60 14.56 5.42 -1.91
N TYR A 61 13.60 6.15 -2.47
CA TYR A 61 13.45 7.60 -2.27
C TYR A 61 12.46 7.97 -1.17
N MET A 62 11.51 7.10 -0.84
CA MET A 62 10.51 7.39 0.19
C MET A 62 11.14 7.58 1.56
N VAL A 63 10.85 8.71 2.20
CA VAL A 63 11.38 9.06 3.52
C VAL A 63 10.30 8.94 4.60
N ARG A 64 10.72 8.89 5.86
CA ARG A 64 9.81 8.89 7.00
C ARG A 64 8.96 10.17 6.99
N PRO A 65 7.63 10.08 7.04
CA PRO A 65 6.79 11.26 7.12
C PRO A 65 6.94 11.97 8.47
N ILE A 66 6.87 13.30 8.43
CA ILE A 66 7.10 14.16 9.60
C ILE A 66 5.82 14.79 10.16
N LYS A 67 4.71 14.74 9.43
CA LYS A 67 3.46 15.40 9.80
C LYS A 67 2.24 14.55 9.46
N ARG A 68 1.31 14.47 10.41
CA ARG A 68 0.05 13.75 10.24
C ARG A 68 -0.93 14.57 9.40
N LEU A 69 -1.73 13.87 8.60
CA LEU A 69 -2.83 14.50 7.87
C LEU A 69 -4.01 14.69 8.82
N SER A 70 -4.62 15.87 8.82
CA SER A 70 -5.78 16.16 9.67
C SER A 70 -6.99 15.35 9.22
N PRO A 71 -7.67 14.61 10.13
CA PRO A 71 -8.87 13.83 9.78
C PRO A 71 -10.01 14.64 9.15
N SER A 72 -10.11 15.92 9.50
CA SER A 72 -11.06 16.86 8.88
C SER A 72 -10.90 17.02 7.38
N MET A 73 -9.76 16.62 6.79
CA MET A 73 -9.50 16.74 5.36
C MET A 73 -10.06 15.57 4.54
N TYR A 74 -10.33 14.42 5.17
CA TYR A 74 -10.73 13.19 4.47
C TYR A 74 -12.00 12.58 5.07
N LEU A 75 -12.99 13.44 5.33
CA LEU A 75 -14.30 13.07 5.85
C LEU A 75 -15.10 12.17 4.88
N ALA A 76 -16.17 11.57 5.39
CA ALA A 76 -17.14 10.87 4.57
C ALA A 76 -17.66 11.77 3.43
N ASN A 77 -17.79 11.19 2.22
CA ASN A 77 -18.25 11.86 1.00
C ASN A 77 -17.33 12.95 0.41
N ALA A 78 -16.11 13.12 0.95
CA ALA A 78 -15.07 13.94 0.32
C ALA A 78 -14.25 13.10 -0.68
N PRO A 79 -13.71 13.72 -1.74
CA PRO A 79 -12.74 13.05 -2.61
C PRO A 79 -11.50 12.62 -1.81
N GLY A 80 -10.85 11.54 -2.23
CA GLY A 80 -9.66 11.03 -1.57
C GLY A 80 -8.52 12.06 -1.55
N VAL A 81 -7.87 12.21 -0.41
CA VAL A 81 -6.75 13.15 -0.23
C VAL A 81 -5.42 12.41 -0.31
N ALA A 82 -4.55 12.86 -1.19
CA ALA A 82 -3.23 12.27 -1.36
C ALA A 82 -2.38 12.37 -0.08
N CYS A 83 -1.82 11.23 0.32
CA CYS A 83 -1.16 11.07 1.61
C CYS A 83 -0.09 9.97 1.57
N ILE A 84 0.67 9.84 2.65
CA ILE A 84 1.45 8.65 2.97
C ILE A 84 0.72 7.87 4.06
N ALA A 85 0.42 6.59 3.82
CA ALA A 85 -0.22 5.71 4.78
C ALA A 85 0.79 4.70 5.35
N ARG A 86 0.87 4.57 6.68
CA ARG A 86 1.70 3.57 7.36
C ARG A 86 0.85 2.38 7.81
N VAL A 87 0.61 1.42 6.91
CA VAL A 87 -0.42 0.39 7.09
C VAL A 87 0.08 -1.01 6.80
N ALA A 88 -0.68 -1.98 7.28
CA ALA A 88 -0.55 -3.38 6.94
C ALA A 88 -1.37 -3.70 5.68
N ARG A 89 -0.79 -4.44 4.72
CA ARG A 89 -1.58 -5.01 3.60
C ARG A 89 -2.16 -6.37 4.02
N PRO A 90 -3.43 -6.68 3.69
CA PRO A 90 -4.14 -7.87 4.18
C PRO A 90 -3.74 -9.21 3.52
N PHE A 91 -2.49 -9.40 3.07
CA PHE A 91 -2.08 -10.65 2.40
C PHE A 91 -1.52 -11.72 3.34
N ASN A 92 -1.86 -12.97 3.04
CA ASN A 92 -1.65 -14.24 3.77
C ASN A 92 -0.18 -14.64 4.01
N LEU A 93 0.67 -13.76 4.53
CA LEU A 93 2.00 -14.16 5.00
C LEU A 93 2.01 -14.30 6.53
N PRO A 94 2.42 -15.46 7.08
CA PRO A 94 2.53 -15.69 8.53
C PRO A 94 3.68 -14.92 9.19
N ARG A 95 4.45 -14.14 8.41
CA ARG A 95 5.44 -13.22 8.95
C ARG A 95 4.77 -11.89 9.28
N ALA A 96 4.33 -11.76 10.52
CA ALA A 96 4.03 -10.52 11.23
C ALA A 96 3.87 -9.32 10.28
N SER A 97 2.64 -9.11 9.82
CA SER A 97 2.22 -8.00 8.96
C SER A 97 2.87 -6.67 9.38
N ARG A 98 4.03 -6.35 8.81
CA ARG A 98 4.77 -5.14 9.16
C ARG A 98 4.08 -3.98 8.46
N CYS A 99 3.67 -2.98 9.24
CA CYS A 99 3.20 -1.74 8.66
C CYS A 99 4.33 -1.11 7.83
N ARG A 100 4.05 -0.83 6.55
CA ARG A 100 4.97 -0.13 5.64
C ARG A 100 4.37 1.19 5.23
N LEU A 101 5.21 2.08 4.69
CA LEU A 101 4.75 3.31 4.08
C LEU A 101 4.22 3.02 2.67
N TYR A 102 3.14 3.68 2.30
CA TYR A 102 2.52 3.59 0.99
C TYR A 102 2.06 4.98 0.56
N ARG A 103 2.16 5.30 -0.73
CA ARG A 103 1.38 6.40 -1.28
C ARG A 103 -0.08 5.99 -1.32
N ALA A 104 -0.97 6.87 -0.90
CA ALA A 104 -2.38 6.55 -0.81
C ALA A 104 -3.28 7.76 -1.05
N LEU A 105 -4.56 7.49 -1.24
CA LEU A 105 -5.65 8.46 -1.11
C LEU A 105 -6.44 8.11 0.16
N ALA A 106 -6.42 8.98 1.16
CA ALA A 106 -7.21 8.82 2.39
C ALA A 106 -8.63 9.37 2.19
N SER A 107 -9.62 8.66 2.71
CA SER A 107 -11.04 9.02 2.59
C SER A 107 -11.85 8.40 3.72
N GLN A 108 -13.13 8.79 3.82
CA GLN A 108 -14.11 8.12 4.67
C GLN A 108 -13.69 8.04 6.15
N PHE A 109 -13.16 9.12 6.72
CA PHE A 109 -12.87 9.17 8.15
C PHE A 109 -14.15 8.97 8.97
N ASN A 110 -14.14 7.95 9.82
CA ASN A 110 -15.19 7.67 10.78
C ASN A 110 -14.81 8.27 12.15
N THR A 111 -15.62 9.22 12.61
CA THR A 111 -15.42 9.88 13.91
C THR A 111 -15.74 8.97 15.10
N GLU A 112 -16.51 7.91 14.90
CA GLU A 112 -16.95 7.01 15.99
C GLU A 112 -15.82 6.10 16.47
N ASP A 113 -15.07 5.51 15.53
CA ASP A 113 -14.00 4.55 15.82
C ASP A 113 -12.59 5.05 15.47
N GLY A 114 -12.48 6.24 14.87
CA GLY A 114 -11.20 6.86 14.50
C GLY A 114 -10.51 6.22 13.29
N THR A 115 -11.24 5.41 12.52
CA THR A 115 -10.71 4.72 11.33
C THR A 115 -10.99 5.49 10.04
N CYS A 116 -10.29 5.12 8.97
CA CYS A 116 -10.50 5.67 7.63
C CYS A 116 -10.14 4.63 6.56
N SER A 117 -10.58 4.90 5.32
CA SER A 117 -10.22 4.12 4.14
C SER A 117 -9.01 4.75 3.46
N ALA A 118 -7.98 3.94 3.18
CA ALA A 118 -6.81 4.34 2.41
C ALA A 118 -6.73 3.52 1.13
N PHE A 119 -6.81 4.17 -0.03
CA PHE A 119 -6.56 3.55 -1.33
C PHE A 119 -5.07 3.62 -1.65
N LEU A 120 -4.38 2.48 -1.62
CA LEU A 120 -2.96 2.35 -1.87
C LEU A 120 -2.69 2.43 -3.38
N VAL A 121 -2.39 3.62 -3.89
CA VAL A 121 -2.39 3.91 -5.34
C VAL A 121 -1.42 3.07 -6.15
N ASP A 122 -0.28 2.67 -5.55
CA ASP A 122 0.73 1.84 -6.22
C ASP A 122 0.41 0.35 -6.23
N TYR A 123 -0.64 -0.02 -5.50
CA TYR A 123 -1.13 -1.40 -5.38
C TYR A 123 -2.53 -1.55 -5.97
N GLY A 124 -3.30 -0.45 -6.05
CA GLY A 124 -4.70 -0.40 -6.45
C GLY A 124 -5.62 -1.10 -5.45
N GLN A 125 -5.34 -1.01 -4.14
CA GLN A 125 -6.12 -1.71 -3.10
C GLN A 125 -6.61 -0.75 -2.01
N HIS A 126 -7.79 -1.02 -1.48
CA HIS A 126 -8.28 -0.35 -0.27
C HIS A 126 -7.86 -1.10 1.00
N VAL A 127 -7.53 -0.33 2.03
CA VAL A 127 -7.36 -0.84 3.40
C VAL A 127 -8.09 0.08 4.38
N VAL A 128 -8.68 -0.52 5.41
CA VAL A 128 -9.19 0.22 6.57
C VAL A 128 -8.07 0.35 7.59
N CYS A 129 -7.83 1.55 8.09
CA CYS A 129 -6.74 1.81 9.01
C CYS A 129 -7.06 2.94 10.00
N ASP A 130 -6.29 2.99 11.08
CA ASP A 130 -6.34 4.06 12.08
C ASP A 130 -5.90 5.39 11.45
N SER A 131 -6.65 6.47 11.72
CA SER A 131 -6.33 7.82 11.21
C SER A 131 -4.95 8.34 11.60
N PHE A 132 -4.36 7.88 12.72
CA PHE A 132 -2.99 8.19 13.13
C PHE A 132 -1.92 7.56 12.23
N ALA A 133 -2.29 6.63 11.35
CA ALA A 133 -1.43 6.05 10.33
C ALA A 133 -1.36 6.88 9.04
N ILE A 134 -2.11 7.98 8.93
CA ILE A 134 -2.16 8.83 7.75
C ILE A 134 -1.33 10.10 7.95
N TYR A 135 -0.44 10.35 6.98
CA TYR A 135 0.50 11.46 6.98
C TYR A 135 0.33 12.33 5.75
N ASP A 136 0.56 13.63 5.89
CA ASP A 136 0.58 14.50 4.72
C ASP A 136 1.85 14.26 3.88
N LEU A 137 1.91 14.90 2.71
CA LEU A 137 3.03 14.74 1.79
C LEU A 137 4.24 15.63 2.13
N CYS A 138 4.17 16.39 3.25
CA CYS A 138 5.21 17.35 3.60
C CYS A 138 6.54 16.63 3.86
N GLY A 139 7.61 17.13 3.23
CA GLY A 139 8.96 16.57 3.34
C GLY A 139 9.22 15.34 2.47
N GLN A 140 8.25 14.84 1.70
CA GLN A 140 8.54 13.78 0.72
C GLN A 140 9.34 14.35 -0.47
N PRO A 141 10.38 13.64 -0.94
CA PRO A 141 11.15 14.05 -2.11
C PRO A 141 10.29 14.18 -3.37
N SER A 142 10.71 15.06 -4.28
CA SER A 142 9.98 15.27 -5.54
C SER A 142 9.89 14.00 -6.39
N ASP A 143 10.89 13.11 -6.29
CA ASP A 143 10.93 11.81 -6.95
C ASP A 143 9.80 10.88 -6.47
N VAL A 144 9.40 10.97 -5.20
CA VAL A 144 8.27 10.20 -4.65
C VAL A 144 6.94 10.76 -5.15
N LEU A 145 6.83 12.09 -5.25
CA LEU A 145 5.60 12.77 -5.62
C LEU A 145 5.32 12.71 -7.13
N LYS A 146 6.36 12.91 -7.95
CA LYS A 146 6.24 12.97 -9.41
C LYS A 146 6.30 11.61 -10.09
N MET A 147 6.74 10.56 -9.40
CA MET A 147 6.74 9.21 -9.97
C MET A 147 5.29 8.79 -10.26
N PRO A 148 5.01 8.25 -11.46
CA PRO A 148 3.73 7.62 -11.78
C PRO A 148 3.31 6.59 -10.73
N VAL A 149 2.00 6.31 -10.62
CA VAL A 149 1.53 5.14 -9.85
C VAL A 149 2.06 3.86 -10.49
N ALA A 150 2.42 2.87 -9.68
CA ALA A 150 2.94 1.60 -10.18
C ALA A 150 1.86 0.60 -10.58
N ALA A 151 0.62 0.78 -10.09
CA ALA A 151 -0.49 -0.11 -10.37
C ALA A 151 -1.16 0.19 -11.71
N PHE A 152 -1.58 -0.87 -12.40
CA PHE A 152 -2.28 -0.78 -13.68
C PHE A 152 -3.18 -2.00 -13.92
N LYS A 153 -4.27 -1.80 -14.66
CA LYS A 153 -5.12 -2.88 -15.15
C LYS A 153 -4.49 -3.50 -16.40
N PHE A 154 -4.30 -4.82 -16.38
CA PHE A 154 -3.67 -5.56 -17.46
C PHE A 154 -4.63 -6.59 -18.04
N GLY A 155 -4.83 -6.54 -19.36
CA GLY A 155 -5.60 -7.51 -20.12
C GLY A 155 -4.70 -8.44 -20.93
N ILE A 156 -4.96 -9.75 -20.89
CA ILE A 156 -4.24 -10.74 -21.70
C ILE A 156 -4.85 -10.81 -23.11
N LYS A 157 -4.05 -10.66 -24.17
CA LYS A 157 -4.50 -10.92 -25.55
C LYS A 157 -4.51 -12.43 -25.85
N GLU A 158 -5.57 -12.89 -26.52
CA GLU A 158 -6.00 -14.29 -26.80
C GLU A 158 -4.98 -15.30 -27.40
N GLN A 159 -3.69 -15.00 -27.50
CA GLN A 159 -2.69 -15.95 -28.00
C GLN A 159 -2.04 -16.84 -26.92
N ASN A 160 -2.38 -16.66 -25.65
CA ASN A 160 -1.84 -17.44 -24.52
C ASN A 160 -2.92 -18.21 -23.76
N ARG A 161 -3.77 -18.98 -24.46
CA ARG A 161 -4.85 -19.78 -23.82
C ARG A 161 -4.37 -20.83 -22.80
N ASN A 162 -3.06 -21.09 -22.74
CA ASN A 162 -2.45 -21.99 -21.74
C ASN A 162 -2.13 -21.30 -20.39
N LEU A 163 -2.25 -19.97 -20.30
CA LEU A 163 -2.01 -19.19 -19.07
C LEU A 163 -3.35 -18.78 -18.44
N GLN A 164 -4.16 -19.76 -18.05
CA GLN A 164 -5.37 -19.50 -17.27
C GLN A 164 -5.01 -19.44 -15.79
N ASN A 165 -5.58 -18.46 -15.06
CA ASN A 165 -5.47 -18.30 -13.61
C ASN A 165 -4.04 -18.04 -13.12
N LEU A 166 -3.52 -16.86 -13.46
CA LEU A 166 -2.27 -16.39 -12.88
C LEU A 166 -2.41 -16.22 -11.35
N GLU A 167 -1.32 -16.52 -10.64
CA GLU A 167 -1.31 -16.49 -9.18
C GLU A 167 -1.16 -15.07 -8.65
N VAL A 168 -1.98 -14.75 -7.65
CA VAL A 168 -1.88 -13.49 -6.91
C VAL A 168 -0.55 -13.42 -6.15
N GLU A 169 0.06 -12.23 -6.10
CA GLU A 169 1.37 -11.97 -5.51
C GLU A 169 2.56 -12.67 -6.19
N LYS A 170 2.35 -13.31 -7.35
CA LYS A 170 3.41 -13.85 -8.22
C LYS A 170 3.86 -12.83 -9.27
N GLU A 171 5.15 -12.88 -9.60
CA GLU A 171 5.77 -12.02 -10.59
C GLU A 171 5.76 -12.66 -11.98
N TYR A 172 5.53 -11.82 -12.99
CA TYR A 172 5.49 -12.20 -14.39
C TYR A 172 6.20 -11.14 -15.23
N VAL A 173 6.89 -11.58 -16.28
CA VAL A 173 7.41 -10.67 -17.30
C VAL A 173 6.27 -10.36 -18.27
N VAL A 174 5.87 -9.10 -18.32
CA VAL A 174 4.78 -8.64 -19.18
C VAL A 174 5.32 -7.75 -20.30
N CYS A 175 4.60 -7.75 -21.42
CA CYS A 175 4.84 -6.86 -22.54
C CYS A 175 3.53 -6.24 -22.98
N ILE A 176 3.39 -4.93 -22.78
CA ILE A 176 2.19 -4.18 -23.13
C ILE A 176 2.25 -3.83 -24.61
N ALA A 177 1.20 -4.19 -25.36
CA ALA A 177 1.10 -3.97 -26.79
C ALA A 177 0.23 -2.75 -27.12
N THR A 178 -0.89 -2.59 -26.43
CA THR A 178 -1.87 -1.53 -26.68
C THR A 178 -2.50 -1.05 -25.38
N PHE A 179 -3.05 0.16 -25.41
CA PHE A 179 -3.84 0.72 -24.33
C PHE A 179 -5.24 1.04 -24.84
N ALA A 180 -6.27 0.67 -24.09
CA ALA A 180 -7.66 0.90 -24.43
C ALA A 180 -8.26 2.07 -23.63
N VAL A 181 -9.33 2.66 -24.17
CA VAL A 181 -9.99 3.85 -23.60
C VAL A 181 -10.58 3.58 -22.22
N ASP A 182 -10.87 2.31 -21.90
CA ASP A 182 -11.35 1.84 -20.61
C ASP A 182 -10.28 1.79 -19.50
N GLY A 183 -9.05 2.22 -19.81
CA GLY A 183 -7.96 2.22 -18.86
C GLY A 183 -7.20 0.90 -18.76
N ILE A 184 -7.48 -0.08 -19.64
CA ILE A 184 -6.83 -1.39 -19.64
C ILE A 184 -5.63 -1.41 -20.59
N TYR A 185 -4.50 -1.88 -20.07
CA TYR A 185 -3.30 -2.16 -20.86
C TYR A 185 -3.34 -3.60 -21.36
N TRP A 186 -3.43 -3.78 -22.67
CA TRP A 186 -3.51 -5.10 -23.29
C TRP A 186 -2.15 -5.57 -23.76
N GLY A 187 -1.78 -6.80 -23.41
CA GLY A 187 -0.46 -7.34 -23.70
C GLY A 187 -0.37 -8.85 -23.64
N LYS A 188 0.87 -9.33 -23.51
CA LYS A 188 1.18 -10.75 -23.33
C LYS A 188 2.11 -10.95 -22.14
N ILE A 189 2.00 -12.11 -21.54
CA ILE A 189 2.97 -12.65 -20.59
C ILE A 189 4.04 -13.37 -21.40
N VAL A 190 5.28 -13.01 -21.15
CA VAL A 190 6.45 -13.65 -21.71
C VAL A 190 6.87 -14.67 -20.65
N GLU A 191 6.85 -15.96 -20.97
CA GLU A 191 7.11 -17.07 -20.04
C GLU A 191 8.27 -16.84 -19.06
N GLU A 192 8.16 -17.46 -17.88
CA GLU A 192 9.08 -17.40 -16.75
C GLU A 192 10.54 -17.47 -17.20
N ALA A 193 11.30 -16.41 -16.93
CA ALA A 193 12.72 -16.58 -16.69
C ALA A 193 12.85 -17.50 -15.47
N GLN A 194 13.39 -18.70 -15.67
CA GLN A 194 13.91 -19.54 -14.61
C GLN A 194 14.67 -18.66 -13.60
N PRO A 195 14.51 -18.87 -12.27
CA PRO A 195 15.29 -18.13 -11.30
C PRO A 195 16.77 -18.48 -11.50
N SER A 196 17.52 -17.61 -12.17
CA SER A 196 18.96 -17.75 -12.28
C SER A 196 19.55 -17.55 -10.89
N ALA A 197 19.94 -18.65 -10.27
CA ALA A 197 20.71 -18.68 -9.04
C ALA A 197 22.10 -18.09 -9.31
N THR A 198 22.25 -16.76 -9.33
CA THR A 198 23.56 -16.09 -9.17
C THR A 198 23.40 -14.60 -8.83
N GLN A 199 23.60 -14.31 -7.55
CA GLN A 199 24.16 -13.07 -6.97
C GLN A 199 23.73 -11.69 -7.52
N LYS A 200 22.97 -10.96 -6.69
CA LYS A 200 23.33 -9.58 -6.29
C LYS A 200 23.07 -9.38 -4.80
N THR A 201 24.09 -9.70 -4.00
CA THR A 201 24.44 -8.89 -2.84
C THR A 201 24.70 -7.47 -3.32
N CYS A 202 23.89 -6.50 -2.88
CA CYS A 202 24.28 -5.11 -2.61
C CYS A 202 23.11 -4.35 -1.97
N ALA A 203 23.26 -4.12 -0.66
CA ALA A 203 22.85 -2.92 0.07
C ALA A 203 21.50 -2.25 -0.27
N ALA A 204 20.42 -2.70 0.37
CA ALA A 204 19.27 -1.86 0.71
C ALA A 204 18.78 -2.12 2.15
N ALA A 205 19.68 -2.56 3.02
CA ALA A 205 19.45 -2.77 4.46
C ALA A 205 19.96 -1.59 5.32
N ALA A 206 20.35 -0.46 4.70
CA ALA A 206 21.05 0.62 5.40
C ALA A 206 20.21 1.88 5.68
N ASN A 207 18.99 2.03 5.14
CA ASN A 207 18.13 3.19 5.42
C ASN A 207 16.72 2.82 5.94
N MET A 208 16.49 1.56 6.29
CA MET A 208 15.25 1.18 6.95
C MET A 208 15.52 1.18 8.45
N GLU A 209 15.54 2.37 9.05
CA GLU A 209 15.35 2.47 10.49
C GLU A 209 14.01 1.80 10.79
N ASP A 210 14.11 0.61 11.37
CA ASP A 210 13.04 -0.05 12.08
C ASP A 210 12.48 0.98 13.06
N ILE A 211 11.39 1.65 12.68
CA ILE A 211 10.54 2.37 13.63
C ILE A 211 9.80 1.26 14.38
N TYR A 212 10.53 0.66 15.31
CA TYR A 212 10.03 -0.18 16.38
C TYR A 212 8.79 0.52 16.94
N CYS A 213 7.65 -0.17 16.92
CA CYS A 213 6.52 0.27 17.71
C CYS A 213 6.97 0.25 19.17
N ASP A 214 7.17 1.41 19.77
CA ASP A 214 7.34 1.54 21.21
C ASP A 214 6.04 1.16 21.91
N TYR A 215 5.83 -0.15 22.05
CA TYR A 215 5.03 -0.73 23.11
C TYR A 215 5.86 -1.86 23.74
N VAL A 216 6.50 -1.49 24.85
CA VAL A 216 7.02 -2.36 25.91
C VAL A 216 8.37 -3.05 25.61
N LYS A 217 9.47 -2.34 25.93
CA LYS A 217 10.71 -2.99 26.41
C LYS A 217 10.43 -3.60 27.78
N VAL A 218 10.20 -4.91 27.84
CA VAL A 218 10.47 -5.70 29.06
C VAL A 218 11.68 -6.58 28.76
N LYS A 219 12.68 -6.43 29.63
CA LYS A 219 13.98 -7.11 29.60
C LYS A 219 13.81 -8.63 29.48
N GLY A 220 14.80 -9.23 28.82
CA GLY A 220 14.76 -10.60 28.35
C GLY A 220 14.48 -11.64 29.43
N THR A 221 13.80 -12.70 28.99
CA THR A 221 13.95 -14.08 29.45
C THR A 221 13.18 -14.97 28.49
N ASN A 222 13.83 -16.08 28.15
CA ASN A 222 13.40 -17.27 27.39
C ASN A 222 12.01 -17.30 26.75
N MET A 223 12.05 -17.54 25.44
CA MET A 223 10.92 -17.89 24.57
C MET A 223 10.08 -19.04 25.13
N VAL A 224 8.85 -18.72 25.53
CA VAL A 224 7.72 -19.65 25.47
C VAL A 224 6.64 -18.93 24.68
N VAL A 225 6.34 -19.44 23.48
CA VAL A 225 5.25 -18.94 22.64
C VAL A 225 3.94 -19.31 23.34
N PRO A 226 3.13 -18.35 23.84
CA PRO A 226 1.85 -18.67 24.46
C PRO A 226 0.88 -19.17 23.39
N SER A 227 0.07 -20.17 23.72
CA SER A 227 -1.08 -20.57 22.89
C SER A 227 -1.94 -19.35 22.55
N ILE A 228 -2.62 -19.37 21.40
CA ILE A 228 -3.53 -18.30 20.95
C ILE A 228 -4.53 -17.93 22.06
N GLU A 229 -5.00 -18.90 22.81
CA GLU A 229 -5.91 -18.69 23.95
C GLU A 229 -5.25 -17.91 25.10
N GLN A 230 -3.99 -18.18 25.41
CA GLN A 230 -3.24 -17.41 26.42
C GLN A 230 -2.99 -15.98 25.95
N SER A 231 -2.74 -15.77 24.66
CA SER A 231 -2.58 -14.44 24.07
C SER A 231 -3.88 -13.62 24.13
N ILE A 232 -5.03 -14.26 23.89
CA ILE A 232 -6.35 -13.64 24.04
C ILE A 232 -6.66 -13.33 25.51
N GLN A 233 -6.28 -14.20 26.43
CA GLN A 233 -6.49 -13.96 27.86
C GLN A 233 -5.66 -12.77 28.35
N ILE A 234 -4.38 -12.69 27.94
CA ILE A 234 -3.50 -11.56 28.26
C ILE A 234 -4.03 -10.25 27.65
N SER A 235 -4.59 -10.28 26.44
CA SER A 235 -5.15 -9.07 25.83
C SER A 235 -6.42 -8.58 26.53
N LYS A 236 -7.30 -9.51 26.95
CA LYS A 236 -8.50 -9.20 27.74
C LYS A 236 -8.15 -8.59 29.11
N GLU A 237 -7.15 -9.14 29.78
CA GLU A 237 -6.68 -8.64 31.09
C GLU A 237 -6.11 -7.22 30.97
N LYS A 238 -5.32 -6.96 29.92
CA LYS A 238 -4.80 -5.62 29.62
C LYS A 238 -5.89 -4.60 29.29
N LEU A 239 -6.93 -5.01 28.55
CA LEU A 239 -8.10 -4.18 28.28
C LEU A 239 -8.88 -3.84 29.56
N ARG A 240 -9.00 -4.80 30.49
CA ARG A 240 -9.61 -4.58 31.80
C ARG A 240 -8.84 -3.55 32.61
N GLU A 241 -7.52 -3.70 32.73
CA GLU A 241 -6.67 -2.76 33.47
C GLU A 241 -6.69 -1.35 32.85
N LYS A 242 -6.70 -1.24 31.52
CA LYS A 242 -6.81 0.05 30.83
C LYS A 242 -8.16 0.73 31.08
N ASN A 243 -9.26 -0.03 31.10
CA ASN A 243 -10.58 0.50 31.42
C ASN A 243 -10.68 0.98 32.87
N GLU A 244 -10.09 0.24 33.82
CA GLU A 244 -10.03 0.66 35.22
C GLU A 244 -9.25 1.97 35.39
N ARG A 245 -8.09 2.11 34.73
CA ARG A 245 -7.32 3.37 34.73
C ARG A 245 -8.11 4.54 34.14
N LEU A 246 -8.81 4.34 33.03
CA LEU A 246 -9.64 5.37 32.41
C LEU A 246 -10.82 5.79 33.31
N GLN A 247 -11.41 4.86 34.06
CA GLN A 247 -12.43 5.20 35.05
C GLN A 247 -11.87 6.02 36.21
N VAL A 248 -10.66 5.72 36.68
CA VAL A 248 -9.98 6.50 37.72
C VAL A 248 -9.63 7.89 37.21
N GLU A 249 -9.08 8.02 36.00
CA GLU A 249 -8.77 9.33 35.39
C GLU A 249 -10.04 10.17 35.17
N ARG A 250 -11.14 9.56 34.74
CA ARG A 250 -12.42 10.25 34.55
C ARG A 250 -12.96 10.80 35.88
N LYS A 251 -12.92 10.01 36.95
CA LYS A 251 -13.28 10.47 38.30
C LYS A 251 -12.36 11.58 38.80
N LEU A 252 -11.05 11.47 38.56
CA LEU A 252 -10.09 12.49 38.94
C LEU A 252 -10.31 13.82 38.19
N PHE A 253 -10.75 13.73 36.93
CA PHE A 253 -11.09 14.89 36.11
C PHE A 253 -12.41 15.54 36.57
N GLU A 254 -13.42 14.75 36.92
CA GLU A 254 -14.69 15.24 37.46
C GLU A 254 -14.54 15.89 38.85
N MET A 255 -13.61 15.43 39.68
CA MET A 255 -13.31 16.05 40.98
C MET A 255 -12.50 17.35 40.89
N LYS A 256 -11.89 17.65 39.72
CA LYS A 256 -11.13 18.89 39.47
C LYS A 256 -11.96 19.99 38.80
N LYS A 257 -13.26 19.75 38.59
CA LYS A 257 -14.23 20.69 38.05
C LYS A 257 -15.09 21.24 39.17
#